data_AF-A0AAD8EN21-F1
#
_entry.id   AF-A0AAD8EN21-F1
#
_cell.length_a   1.000
_cell.length_b   1.000
_cell.length_c   1.000
_cell.angle_alpha   90.00
_cell.angle_beta   90.00
_cell.angle_gamma   90.00
#
_symmetry.space_group_name_H-M   'P 1'
#
loop_
_entity.id
_entity.type
_entity.pdbx_description
1 polymer ?
#
loop_
_entity_poly.entity_id
_entity_poly.type
_entity_poly.pdbx_seq_one_letter_code
_entity_poly.pdbx_strand_id
1 'polypeptide(L)' 'MSWPVAGTLILSRQSLQDKQELDSFCDALIYIKQEINDIEEGRMDVRTNPLTMATTHSGTSYIQANGTAFLWDRQHSLL' A
#
# COMPACT_ATOMS: atom_id res chain seq x y z
N MET A 1 10.71 -10.77 -3.63
CA MET A 1 9.79 -11.65 -4.38
C MET A 1 9.96 -11.34 -5.87
N SER A 2 10.19 -12.34 -6.74
CA SER A 2 10.31 -12.20 -8.22
C SER A 2 10.76 -13.53 -8.87
N TRP A 3 10.07 -14.63 -8.57
CA TRP A 3 10.38 -15.94 -9.15
C TRP A 3 9.06 -16.60 -9.59
N PRO A 4 9.02 -17.33 -10.70
CA PRO A 4 10.10 -17.66 -11.64
C PRO A 4 10.42 -16.57 -12.65
N VAL A 5 9.56 -15.56 -12.78
CA VAL A 5 9.74 -14.44 -13.72
C VAL A 5 10.06 -13.17 -12.95
N ALA A 6 11.13 -12.48 -13.34
CA ALA A 6 11.52 -11.21 -12.74
C ALA A 6 10.41 -10.16 -12.89
N GLY A 7 10.17 -9.37 -11.83
CA GLY A 7 9.14 -8.33 -11.84
C GLY A 7 7.71 -8.86 -11.69
N THR A 8 7.52 -10.15 -11.42
CA THR A 8 6.20 -10.74 -11.20
C THR A 8 6.04 -11.26 -9.77
N LEU A 9 4.80 -11.24 -9.29
CA LEU A 9 4.39 -11.89 -8.05
C LEU A 9 3.48 -13.06 -8.39
N ILE A 10 3.87 -14.27 -7.99
CA ILE A 10 3.00 -15.44 -8.06
C ILE A 10 2.28 -15.60 -6.73
N LEU A 11 0.97 -15.83 -6.82
CA LEU A 11 0.09 -16.06 -5.68
C LEU A 11 -0.50 -17.45 -5.81
N SER A 12 -0.47 -18.22 -4.72
CA SER A 12 -1.07 -19.55 -4.65
C SER A 12 -2.01 -19.64 -3.47
N ARG A 13 -3.26 -20.04 -3.72
CA ARG A 13 -4.24 -20.30 -2.66
C ARG A 13 -3.82 -21.56 -1.89
N GLN A 14 -3.84 -21.49 -0.55
CA GLN A 14 -3.73 -22.68 0.28
C GLN A 14 -5.12 -23.30 0.51
N SER A 15 -5.18 -24.63 0.62
CA SER A 15 -6.45 -25.37 0.70
C SER A 15 -7.33 -25.00 1.89
N LEU A 16 -6.74 -24.44 2.95
CA LEU A 16 -7.42 -24.04 4.19
C LEU A 16 -7.74 -22.55 4.26
N GLN A 17 -7.36 -21.76 3.25
CA GLN A 17 -7.63 -20.33 3.26
C GLN A 17 -9.12 -20.07 3.03
N ASP A 18 -9.72 -19.27 3.91
CA ASP A 18 -11.11 -18.89 3.79
C ASP A 18 -11.35 -17.95 2.60
N LYS A 19 -12.53 -18.03 1.99
CA LYS A 19 -12.89 -17.19 0.85
C LYS A 19 -12.86 -15.70 1.22
N GLN A 20 -13.30 -15.34 2.42
CA GLN A 20 -13.35 -13.94 2.85
C GLN A 20 -11.93 -13.34 2.94
N GLU A 21 -10.96 -14.11 3.42
CA GLU A 21 -9.56 -13.67 3.49
C GLU A 21 -8.98 -13.48 2.09
N LEU A 22 -9.28 -14.38 1.16
CA LEU A 22 -8.84 -14.26 -0.23
C LEU A 22 -9.49 -13.06 -0.93
N ASP A 23 -10.78 -12.83 -0.73
CA ASP A 23 -11.49 -11.69 -1.28
C ASP A 23 -10.89 -10.37 -0.74
N SER A 24 -10.61 -10.30 0.57
CA SER A 24 -9.97 -9.13 1.20
C SER A 24 -8.56 -8.87 0.65
N PHE A 25 -7.80 -9.94 0.37
CA PHE A 25 -6.50 -9.82 -0.27
C PHE A 25 -6.60 -9.36 -1.72
N CYS A 26 -7.58 -9.86 -2.48
CA CYS A 26 -7.86 -9.39 -3.83
C CYS A 26 -8.29 -7.92 -3.87
N ASP A 27 -9.13 -7.49 -2.92
CA ASP A 27 -9.54 -6.10 -2.80
C ASP A 27 -8.33 -5.18 -2.54
N ALA A 28 -7.42 -5.57 -1.65
CA ALA A 28 -6.18 -4.84 -1.43
C ALA A 28 -5.33 -4.71 -2.71
N LEU A 29 -5.25 -5.76 -3.54
CA LEU A 29 -4.55 -5.70 -4.82
C LEU A 29 -5.24 -4.77 -5.83
N ILE A 30 -6.57 -4.72 -5.83
CA ILE A 30 -7.34 -3.80 -6.66
C ILE A 30 -7.06 -2.36 -6.25
N TYR A 31 -7.03 -2.06 -4.94
CA TYR A 31 -6.67 -0.73 -4.44
C TYR A 31 -5.25 -0.32 -4.84
N ILE A 32 -4.26 -1.23 -4.69
CA ILE A 32 -2.89 -0.96 -5.14
C ILE A 32 -2.87 -0.64 -6.65
N LYS A 33 -3.69 -1.33 -7.47
CA LYS A 33 -3.77 -1.02 -8.91
C LYS A 33 -4.38 0.35 -9.17
N GLN A 34 -5.36 0.78 -8.38
CA GLN A 34 -5.92 2.13 -8.48
C GLN A 34 -4.88 3.20 -8.13
N GLU A 35 -4.09 3.00 -7.07
CA GLU A 35 -3.00 3.91 -6.72
C GLU A 35 -1.96 4.03 -7.84
N ILE A 36 -1.62 2.92 -8.49
CA ILE A 36 -0.74 2.93 -9.66
C ILE A 36 -1.35 3.79 -10.78
N ASN A 37 -2.65 3.63 -11.06
CA ASN A 37 -3.33 4.43 -12.09
C ASN A 37 -3.36 5.93 -11.72
N ASP A 38 -3.55 6.27 -10.44
CA ASP A 38 -3.52 7.66 -9.97
C ASP A 38 -2.14 8.31 -10.18
N ILE A 39 -1.07 7.54 -10.02
CA ILE A 39 0.30 7.99 -10.34
C ILE A 39 0.48 8.15 -11.86
N GLU A 40 0.03 7.18 -12.65
CA GLU A 40 0.10 7.22 -14.13
C GLU A 40 -0.66 8.43 -14.71
N GLU A 41 -1.81 8.78 -14.12
CA GLU A 41 -2.63 9.92 -14.52
C GLU A 41 -2.17 11.26 -13.92
N GLY A 42 -1.09 11.26 -13.12
CA GLY A 42 -0.51 12.46 -12.53
C GLY A 42 -1.32 13.07 -11.38
N ARG A 43 -2.29 12.33 -10.83
CA ARG A 43 -3.04 12.76 -9.63
C ARG A 43 -2.19 12.67 -8.36
N MET A 44 -1.11 11.90 -8.39
CA MET A 44 -0.20 11.69 -7.27
C MET A 44 1.27 11.78 -7.72
N ASP A 45 2.16 12.30 -6.86
CA ASP A 45 3.58 12.41 -7.17
C ASP A 45 4.23 11.02 -7.24
N VAL A 46 4.96 10.76 -8.32
CA VAL A 46 5.72 9.51 -8.56
C VAL A 46 6.77 9.25 -7.47
N ARG A 47 7.29 10.31 -6.83
CA ARG A 47 8.32 10.18 -5.78
C ARG A 47 7.75 10.16 -4.37
N THR A 48 6.54 10.68 -4.19
CA THR A 48 5.90 10.90 -2.89
C THR A 48 4.49 10.31 -2.89
N ASN A 49 4.40 8.97 -2.95
CA ASN A 49 3.14 8.22 -2.94
C ASN A 49 3.20 7.07 -1.91
N PRO A 50 2.03 6.55 -1.47
CA PRO A 50 1.94 5.43 -0.55
C PRO A 50 2.74 4.20 -1.00
N LEU A 51 2.78 3.88 -2.31
CA LEU A 51 3.52 2.73 -2.83
C LEU A 51 5.04 2.86 -2.65
N THR A 52 5.59 4.04 -2.89
CA THR A 52 7.03 4.34 -2.75
C THR A 52 7.42 4.49 -1.27
N MET A 53 6.48 4.93 -0.43
CA MET A 53 6.68 5.15 1.00
C MET A 53 6.25 3.98 1.88
N ALA A 54 5.74 2.89 1.30
CA ALA A 54 5.17 1.72 1.98
C ALA A 54 6.06 1.15 3.11
N THR A 55 7.38 1.19 2.95
CA THR A 55 8.34 0.67 3.94
C THR A 55 8.65 1.64 5.08
N THR A 56 8.32 2.93 4.93
CA THR A 56 8.54 3.99 5.94
C THR A 56 7.34 4.20 6.85
N HIS A 57 6.21 3.57 6.52
CA HIS A 57 4.97 3.55 7.28
C HIS A 57 5.10 2.59 8.49
N SER A 58 5.91 2.99 9.47
CA SER A 58 6.04 2.31 10.77
C SER A 58 4.87 2.70 11.70
N GLY A 59 4.36 1.77 12.51
CA GLY A 59 3.35 2.05 13.55
C GLY A 59 3.68 3.25 14.44
N THR A 60 4.96 3.57 14.63
CA THR A 60 5.43 4.74 15.38
C THR A 60 5.24 6.06 14.62
N SER A 61 5.17 6.03 13.30
CA SER A 61 4.82 7.21 12.48
C SER A 61 3.34 7.58 12.55
N TYR A 62 2.52 6.74 13.19
CA TYR A 62 1.05 6.88 13.26
C TYR A 62 0.50 7.09 14.68
N ILE A 63 1.26 6.81 15.75
CA ILE A 63 0.82 7.09 17.13
C ILE A 63 1.07 8.58 17.43
N GLN A 64 0.12 9.42 17.05
CA GLN A 64 0.05 10.81 17.49
C GLN A 64 -0.85 10.90 18.74
N ALA A 65 -0.30 10.45 19.87
CA ALA A 65 -0.89 10.68 21.18
C ALA A 65 0.01 11.64 21.98
N ASN A 66 -0.48 12.86 22.18
CA ASN A 66 -0.07 13.81 23.23
C ASN A 66 1.26 14.57 23.06
N GLY A 67 1.25 15.65 22.24
CA GLY A 67 1.75 16.93 22.75
C GLY A 67 3.02 17.59 22.18
N THR A 68 3.67 17.11 21.11
CA THR A 68 4.65 17.95 20.37
C THR A 68 4.55 17.70 18.87
N ALA A 69 4.41 18.78 18.10
CA ALA A 69 4.15 18.75 16.67
C ALA A 69 5.43 18.46 15.87
N PHE A 70 5.44 17.33 15.16
CA PHE A 70 6.19 17.18 13.92
C PHE A 70 5.18 16.97 12.79
N LEU A 71 5.33 17.78 11.74
CA LEU A 71 4.33 18.07 10.72
C LEU A 71 4.06 16.85 9.82
N TRP A 72 2.78 16.46 9.69
CA TRP A 72 2.34 15.64 8.56
C TRP A 72 2.17 16.56 7.35
N ASP A 73 3.22 16.66 6.54
CA ASP A 73 3.31 17.53 5.35
C ASP A 73 3.23 16.70 4.07
N ARG A 74 2.13 15.96 3.85
CA ARG A 74 1.99 15.07 2.67
C ARG A 74 0.62 15.18 1.99
N GLN A 75 0.64 15.02 0.67
CA GLN A 75 -0.48 15.25 -0.23
C GLN A 75 -1.61 14.21 -0.17
N HIS A 76 -1.41 13.06 0.48
CA HIS A 76 -2.41 11.98 0.53
C HIS A 76 -3.00 11.81 1.94
N SER A 77 -4.31 11.55 1.97
CA SER A 77 -5.09 11.33 3.19
C SER A 77 -4.75 9.97 3.83
N LEU A 78 -5.09 9.81 5.10
CA LEU A 78 -4.90 8.58 5.90
C LEU A 78 -6.17 7.70 5.97
N LEU A 79 -7.14 7.93 5.07
CA LEU A 79 -8.41 7.22 5.03
C LEU A 79 -8.50 6.33 3.80
#